data_AF-A0A0U0SJU9-F1
#
_entry.id   AF-A0A0U0SJU9-F1
#
_cell.length_a   1.000
_cell.length_b   1.000
_cell.length_c   1.000
_cell.angle_alpha   90.00
_cell.angle_beta   90.00
_cell.angle_gamma   90.00
#
_symmetry.space_group_name_H-M   'P 1'
#
loop_
_entity.id
_entity.type
_entity.pdbx_description
1 polymer ?
#
loop_
_entity_poly.entity_id
_entity_poly.type
_entity_poly.pdbx_seq_one_letter_code
_entity_poly.pdbx_strand_id
1 'polypeptide(L)'
;MISVSHSMNIVTVYVRGERHVLTDSATILSRANQAIATLERYKTRLDEVSRQLSRAEIEDFVTLRDVMTVVQRLELVRRIGLVIDYDVVELGTDGRQLRLQLDELLGGNDTARELIVRDYHANPEPPSTGQINATLDELDALSDGDLLDFTALAKVFGYPTTTEAQDSTLSPRGYRAMAGIPRLQFAHADLLVRAFGTLQGLLAASAGDLQSVDGIGAMWARHVREGLSQLAESTISDQ
;
A
#
# COMPACT_ATOMS: atom_id res chain seq x y z
N MET A 1 36.01 -13.90 -9.44
CA MET A 1 36.51 -14.61 -10.64
C MET A 1 35.40 -14.57 -11.68
N ILE A 2 35.69 -14.19 -12.92
CA ILE A 2 34.71 -14.23 -14.02
C ILE A 2 35.12 -15.38 -14.92
N SER A 3 34.19 -16.30 -15.17
CA SER A 3 34.37 -17.43 -16.08
C SER A 3 33.44 -17.24 -17.27
N VAL A 4 33.96 -17.46 -18.49
CA VAL A 4 33.20 -17.33 -19.73
C VAL A 4 33.27 -18.66 -20.47
N SER A 5 32.12 -19.31 -20.69
CA SER A 5 32.04 -20.53 -21.49
C SER A 5 31.58 -20.19 -22.90
N HIS A 6 32.52 -20.18 -23.84
CA HIS A 6 32.25 -19.80 -25.24
C HIS A 6 31.30 -20.77 -25.95
N SER A 7 31.32 -22.06 -25.60
CA SER A 7 30.46 -23.08 -26.22
C SER A 7 29.01 -23.05 -25.73
N MET A 8 28.74 -22.45 -24.57
CA MET A 8 27.41 -22.35 -23.97
C MET A 8 26.85 -20.93 -23.97
N ASN A 9 27.65 -19.94 -24.38
CA ASN A 9 27.34 -18.50 -24.29
C ASN A 9 26.92 -18.07 -22.87
N ILE A 10 27.57 -18.63 -21.84
CA ILE A 10 27.29 -18.37 -20.43
C ILE A 10 28.46 -17.60 -19.80
N VAL A 11 28.15 -16.48 -19.15
CA VAL A 11 29.10 -15.78 -18.26
C VAL A 11 28.72 -16.09 -16.81
N THR A 12 29.68 -16.50 -15.99
CA THR A 12 29.46 -16.76 -14.57
C THR A 12 30.40 -15.91 -13.74
N VAL A 13 29.83 -15.15 -12.81
CA VAL A 13 30.53 -14.28 -11.88
C VAL A 13 30.58 -14.98 -10.52
N TYR A 14 31.78 -15.13 -9.98
CA TYR A 14 32.01 -15.63 -8.63
C TYR A 14 32.54 -14.50 -7.75
N VAL A 15 31.79 -14.13 -6.71
CA VAL A 15 32.17 -13.10 -5.72
C VAL A 15 31.93 -13.67 -4.33
N ARG A 16 32.96 -13.66 -3.46
CA ARG A 16 32.89 -14.12 -2.06
C ARG A 16 32.32 -15.53 -1.84
N GLY A 17 32.47 -16.43 -2.82
CA GLY A 17 31.96 -17.80 -2.77
C GLY A 17 30.55 -17.98 -3.33
N GLU A 18 29.86 -16.89 -3.65
CA GLU A 18 28.58 -16.94 -4.38
C GLU A 18 28.82 -17.04 -5.89
N ARG A 19 28.03 -17.89 -6.53
CA ARG A 19 28.04 -18.14 -7.97
C ARG A 19 26.80 -17.50 -8.58
N HIS A 20 26.99 -16.52 -9.45
CA HIS A 20 25.92 -15.88 -10.21
C HIS A 20 26.13 -16.11 -11.70
N VAL A 21 25.14 -16.70 -12.37
CA VAL A 21 25.17 -16.93 -13.82
C VAL A 21 24.47 -15.75 -14.49
N LEU A 22 25.21 -14.97 -15.28
CA LEU A 22 24.64 -13.88 -16.05
C LEU A 22 23.80 -14.47 -17.18
N THR A 23 22.53 -14.12 -17.17
CA THR A 23 21.58 -14.54 -18.20
C THR A 23 21.70 -13.61 -19.41
N ASP A 24 21.39 -14.12 -20.60
CA ASP A 24 21.33 -13.27 -21.80
C ASP A 24 20.27 -12.16 -21.64
N SER A 25 20.63 -10.92 -22.01
CA SER A 25 19.77 -9.75 -21.83
C SER A 25 18.38 -9.92 -22.47
N ALA A 26 18.26 -10.61 -23.61
CA ALA A 26 16.96 -10.82 -24.25
C ALA A 26 16.06 -11.74 -23.42
N THR A 27 16.64 -12.71 -22.71
CA THR A 27 15.91 -13.62 -21.83
C THR A 27 15.43 -12.89 -20.58
N ILE A 28 16.29 -12.10 -19.93
CA ILE A 28 15.91 -11.27 -18.77
C ILE A 28 14.81 -10.28 -19.17
N LEU A 29 14.98 -9.59 -20.30
CA LEU A 29 14.01 -8.65 -20.84
C LEU A 29 12.65 -9.32 -21.11
N SER A 30 12.63 -10.52 -21.69
CA SER A 30 11.39 -11.26 -21.93
C SER A 30 10.67 -11.61 -20.62
N ARG A 31 11.39 -12.11 -19.61
CA ARG A 31 10.83 -12.40 -18.28
C ARG A 31 10.31 -11.13 -17.59
N ALA A 32 11.08 -10.05 -17.61
CA ALA A 32 10.71 -8.79 -16.99
C ALA A 32 9.43 -8.19 -17.60
N ASN A 33 9.26 -8.28 -18.93
CA ASN A 33 8.03 -7.86 -19.59
C ASN A 33 6.80 -8.69 -19.16
N GLN A 34 6.95 -10.00 -18.94
CA GLN A 34 5.88 -10.84 -18.41
C GLN A 34 5.52 -10.47 -16.96
N ALA A 35 6.53 -10.14 -16.15
CA ALA A 35 6.34 -9.68 -14.79
C ALA A 35 5.64 -8.30 -14.75
N ILE A 36 5.99 -7.37 -15.64
CA ILE A 36 5.30 -6.08 -15.80
C ILE A 36 3.82 -6.29 -16.14
N ALA A 37 3.51 -7.14 -17.11
CA ALA A 37 2.10 -7.44 -17.44
C ALA A 37 1.34 -8.04 -16.25
N THR A 38 2.02 -8.81 -15.39
CA THR A 38 1.43 -9.32 -14.15
C THR A 38 1.22 -8.20 -13.12
N LEU A 39 2.20 -7.30 -12.97
CA LEU A 39 2.13 -6.13 -12.10
C LEU A 39 0.96 -5.21 -12.48
N GLU A 40 0.76 -4.93 -13.77
CA GLU A 40 -0.36 -4.14 -14.27
C GLU A 40 -1.73 -4.73 -13.88
N ARG A 41 -1.87 -6.06 -13.98
CA ARG A 41 -3.09 -6.76 -13.56
C ARG A 41 -3.29 -6.68 -12.04
N TYR A 42 -2.23 -6.82 -11.26
CA TYR A 42 -2.31 -6.68 -9.80
C TYR A 42 -2.62 -5.24 -9.39
N LYS A 43 -2.04 -4.25 -10.06
CA LYS A 43 -2.32 -2.83 -9.83
C LYS A 43 -3.78 -2.49 -10.17
N THR A 44 -4.28 -2.97 -11.31
CA THR A 44 -5.69 -2.80 -11.68
C THR A 44 -6.62 -3.39 -10.62
N ARG A 45 -6.30 -4.59 -10.12
CA ARG A 45 -7.09 -5.22 -9.07
C ARG A 45 -6.97 -4.48 -7.74
N LEU A 46 -5.78 -4.00 -7.38
CA LEU A 46 -5.54 -3.16 -6.20
C LEU A 46 -6.41 -1.89 -6.25
N ASP A 47 -6.47 -1.23 -7.40
CA ASP A 47 -7.27 0.00 -7.57
C ASP A 47 -8.77 -0.28 -7.46
N GLU A 48 -9.23 -1.45 -7.91
CA GLU A 48 -10.61 -1.90 -7.73
C GLU A 48 -10.95 -2.15 -6.26
N VAL A 49 -10.15 -2.96 -5.56
CA VAL A 49 -10.43 -3.29 -4.16
C VAL A 49 -10.21 -2.08 -3.23
N SER A 50 -9.29 -1.18 -3.57
CA SER A 50 -9.08 0.06 -2.81
C SER A 50 -10.28 0.99 -2.91
N ARG A 51 -10.90 1.10 -4.09
CA ARG A 51 -12.15 1.85 -4.28
C ARG A 51 -13.33 1.22 -3.54
N GLN A 52 -13.43 -0.11 -3.57
CA GLN A 52 -14.44 -0.84 -2.78
C GLN A 52 -14.27 -0.59 -1.28
N LEU A 53 -13.04 -0.65 -0.78
CA LEU A 53 -12.74 -0.32 0.62
C LEU A 53 -13.10 1.14 0.93
N SER A 54 -12.74 2.10 0.07
CA SER A 54 -13.10 3.50 0.26
C SER A 54 -14.61 3.75 0.30
N ARG A 55 -15.38 3.02 -0.50
CA ARG A 55 -16.84 3.07 -0.39
C ARG A 55 -17.33 2.50 0.95
N ALA A 56 -16.83 1.33 1.35
CA ALA A 56 -17.19 0.73 2.64
C ALA A 56 -16.80 1.61 3.85
N GLU A 57 -15.69 2.35 3.73
CA GLU A 57 -15.23 3.33 4.72
C GLU A 57 -16.21 4.48 4.88
N ILE A 58 -16.75 5.00 3.77
CA ILE A 58 -17.71 6.12 3.79
C ILE A 58 -19.08 5.67 4.30
N GLU A 59 -19.62 4.54 3.83
CA GLU A 59 -20.95 4.07 4.27
C GLU A 59 -20.90 3.26 5.60
N ASP A 60 -19.74 3.22 6.28
CA ASP A 60 -19.51 2.66 7.62
C ASP A 60 -19.83 1.16 7.80
N PHE A 61 -19.42 0.34 6.83
CA PHE A 61 -19.62 -1.13 6.88
C PHE A 61 -18.37 -1.95 6.58
N VAL A 62 -17.18 -1.36 6.77
CA VAL A 62 -15.90 -2.05 6.54
C VAL A 62 -15.79 -3.31 7.40
N THR A 63 -15.37 -4.41 6.77
CA THR A 63 -14.97 -5.63 7.48
C THR A 63 -13.45 -5.80 7.50
N LEU A 64 -12.93 -6.57 8.46
CA LEU A 64 -11.51 -6.95 8.46
C LEU A 64 -11.08 -7.62 7.15
N ARG A 65 -11.95 -8.44 6.56
CA ARG A 65 -11.72 -9.09 5.27
C ARG A 65 -11.49 -8.08 4.13
N ASP A 66 -12.24 -6.98 4.10
CA ASP A 66 -12.08 -5.94 3.08
C ASP A 66 -10.69 -5.31 3.19
N VAL A 67 -10.25 -5.00 4.41
CA VAL A 67 -8.93 -4.44 4.69
C VAL A 67 -7.83 -5.44 4.29
N MET A 68 -7.92 -6.69 4.73
CA MET A 68 -6.91 -7.71 4.42
C MET A 68 -6.82 -8.00 2.92
N THR A 69 -7.94 -7.87 2.19
CA THR A 69 -7.95 -7.97 0.72
C THR A 69 -7.11 -6.86 0.08
N VAL A 70 -7.22 -5.61 0.55
CA VAL A 70 -6.39 -4.50 0.05
C VAL A 70 -4.92 -4.69 0.43
N VAL A 71 -4.64 -5.07 1.69
CA VAL A 71 -3.27 -5.37 2.16
C VAL A 71 -2.62 -6.43 1.28
N GLN A 72 -3.29 -7.56 1.05
CA GLN A 72 -2.78 -8.62 0.18
C GLN A 72 -2.40 -8.09 -1.21
N ARG A 73 -3.23 -7.22 -1.80
CA ARG A 73 -2.95 -6.67 -3.13
C ARG A 73 -1.78 -5.69 -3.13
N LEU A 74 -1.62 -4.87 -2.10
CA LEU A 74 -0.45 -4.00 -1.91
C LEU A 74 0.84 -4.82 -1.83
N GLU A 75 0.83 -5.93 -1.09
CA GLU A 75 1.98 -6.81 -0.95
C GLU A 75 2.31 -7.56 -2.26
N LEU A 76 1.30 -8.02 -3.00
CA LEU A 76 1.51 -8.65 -4.31
C LEU A 76 2.12 -7.68 -5.33
N VAL A 77 1.65 -6.43 -5.36
CA VAL A 77 2.21 -5.36 -6.21
C VAL A 77 3.68 -5.12 -5.83
N ARG A 78 3.97 -4.97 -4.53
CA ARG A 78 5.33 -4.77 -4.02
C ARG A 78 6.26 -5.92 -4.39
N ARG A 79 5.86 -7.17 -4.13
CA ARG A 79 6.71 -8.37 -4.35
C ARG A 79 7.08 -8.56 -5.82
N ILE A 80 6.10 -8.42 -6.72
CA ILE A 80 6.39 -8.45 -8.16
C ILE A 80 7.28 -7.27 -8.56
N GLY A 81 7.06 -6.10 -7.96
CA GLY A 81 7.93 -4.95 -8.17
C GLY A 81 9.39 -5.21 -7.82
N LEU A 82 9.67 -5.87 -6.69
CA LEU A 82 11.03 -6.26 -6.29
C LEU A 82 11.68 -7.25 -7.25
N VAL A 83 10.90 -8.21 -7.79
CA VAL A 83 11.39 -9.14 -8.80
C VAL A 83 11.81 -8.40 -10.08
N ILE A 84 10.99 -7.44 -10.52
CA ILE A 84 11.30 -6.63 -11.70
C ILE A 84 12.50 -5.73 -11.44
N ASP A 85 12.61 -5.10 -10.26
CA ASP A 85 13.76 -4.25 -9.93
C ASP A 85 15.08 -5.02 -10.01
N TYR A 86 15.10 -6.27 -9.52
CA TYR A 86 16.24 -7.16 -9.68
C TYR A 86 16.60 -7.39 -11.15
N ASP A 87 15.60 -7.71 -12.00
CA ASP A 87 15.80 -7.90 -13.44
C ASP A 87 16.34 -6.63 -14.11
N VAL A 88 15.85 -5.45 -13.71
CA VAL A 88 16.32 -4.16 -14.23
C VAL A 88 17.77 -3.86 -13.82
N VAL A 89 18.17 -4.24 -12.60
CA VAL A 89 19.57 -4.14 -12.17
C VAL A 89 20.47 -5.06 -13.00
N GLU A 90 20.05 -6.30 -13.29
CA GLU A 90 20.82 -7.24 -14.12
C GLU A 90 20.94 -6.75 -15.58
N LEU A 91 19.91 -6.08 -16.12
CA LEU A 91 19.91 -5.50 -17.46
C LEU A 91 20.77 -4.23 -17.61
N GLY A 92 21.09 -3.54 -16.52
CA GLY A 92 21.87 -2.31 -16.56
C GLY A 92 21.23 -1.23 -17.44
N THR A 93 21.92 -0.79 -18.50
CA THR A 93 21.44 0.25 -19.42
C THR A 93 20.21 -0.18 -20.21
N ASP A 94 20.10 -1.46 -20.53
CA ASP A 94 19.02 -2.01 -21.34
C ASP A 94 17.69 -2.04 -20.56
N GLY A 95 17.76 -1.96 -19.23
CA GLY A 95 16.61 -1.92 -18.32
C GLY A 95 15.98 -0.54 -18.15
N ARG A 96 16.52 0.53 -18.76
CA ARG A 96 16.05 1.92 -18.48
C ARG A 96 14.55 2.11 -18.70
N GLN A 97 13.99 1.55 -19.78
CA GLN A 97 12.56 1.65 -20.06
C GLN A 97 11.72 0.89 -19.03
N LEU A 98 12.15 -0.33 -18.66
CA LEU A 98 11.49 -1.12 -17.63
C LEU A 98 11.49 -0.42 -16.27
N ARG A 99 12.59 0.26 -15.90
CA ARG A 99 12.65 1.05 -14.66
C ARG A 99 11.57 2.13 -14.63
N LEU A 100 11.42 2.89 -15.71
CA LEU A 100 10.41 3.95 -15.79
C LEU A 100 8.99 3.40 -15.65
N GLN A 101 8.70 2.27 -16.30
CA GLN A 101 7.40 1.60 -16.17
C GLN A 101 7.16 1.07 -14.75
N LEU A 102 8.20 0.48 -14.13
CA LEU A 102 8.12 -0.01 -12.76
C LEU A 102 7.84 1.13 -11.77
N ASP A 103 8.58 2.24 -11.88
CA ASP A 103 8.42 3.41 -11.02
C ASP A 103 7.01 4.01 -11.13
N GLU A 104 6.45 4.04 -12.34
CA GLU A 104 5.07 4.49 -12.57
C GLU A 104 4.05 3.56 -11.91
N LEU A 105 4.21 2.23 -12.07
CA LEU A 105 3.28 1.24 -11.52
C LEU A 105 3.34 1.13 -9.99
N LEU A 106 4.52 1.29 -9.40
CA LEU A 106 4.72 1.26 -7.93
C LEU A 106 4.44 2.61 -7.27
N GLY A 107 4.25 3.67 -8.04
CA GLY A 107 3.98 5.02 -7.53
C GLY A 107 2.90 5.03 -6.46
N GLY A 108 3.27 5.48 -5.25
CA GLY A 108 2.36 5.60 -4.11
C GLY A 108 2.02 4.31 -3.37
N ASN A 109 2.56 3.14 -3.78
CA ASN A 109 2.29 1.86 -3.13
C ASN A 109 2.76 1.85 -1.67
N ASP A 110 3.99 2.31 -1.39
CA ASP A 110 4.53 2.36 -0.03
C ASP A 110 3.73 3.30 0.87
N THR A 111 3.31 4.45 0.36
CA THR A 111 2.40 5.37 1.07
C THR A 111 1.07 4.70 1.37
N ALA A 112 0.48 3.97 0.42
CA ALA A 112 -0.78 3.27 0.62
C ALA A 112 -0.66 2.16 1.68
N ARG A 113 0.46 1.42 1.72
CA ARG A 113 0.79 0.46 2.78
C ARG A 113 0.86 1.12 4.15
N GLU A 114 1.52 2.27 4.23
CA GLU A 114 1.65 2.99 5.49
C GLU A 114 0.29 3.53 5.99
N LEU A 115 -0.54 4.06 5.09
CA LEU A 115 -1.85 4.61 5.43
C LEU A 115 -2.85 3.52 5.86
N ILE A 116 -2.84 2.34 5.22
CA ILE A 116 -3.73 1.25 5.63
C ILE A 116 -3.36 0.69 7.01
N VAL A 117 -2.06 0.62 7.33
CA VAL A 117 -1.61 0.28 8.69
C VAL A 117 -2.07 1.34 9.69
N ARG A 118 -1.91 2.63 9.37
CA ARG A 118 -2.39 3.70 10.25
C ARG A 118 -3.87 3.62 10.55
N ASP A 119 -4.70 3.32 9.55
CA ASP A 119 -6.15 3.28 9.73
C ASP A 119 -6.62 2.04 10.47
N TYR A 120 -5.98 0.89 10.26
CA TYR A 120 -6.50 -0.40 10.70
C TYR A 120 -5.59 -1.19 11.64
N HIS A 121 -4.51 -0.62 12.18
CA HIS A 121 -3.79 -1.30 13.26
C HIS A 121 -4.73 -1.48 14.47
N ALA A 122 -4.78 -2.67 15.06
CA ALA A 122 -5.71 -3.06 16.13
C ALA A 122 -5.54 -2.31 17.46
N ASN A 123 -4.55 -1.42 17.56
CA ASN A 123 -4.36 -0.61 18.76
C ASN A 123 -5.52 0.40 18.86
N PRO A 124 -6.05 0.70 20.06
CA PRO A 124 -7.07 1.75 20.18
C PRO A 124 -6.54 3.14 19.80
N GLU A 125 -5.28 3.43 20.14
CA GLU A 125 -4.62 4.68 19.78
C GLU A 125 -3.99 4.61 18.38
N PRO A 126 -3.79 5.76 17.70
CA PRO A 126 -3.03 5.81 16.46
C PRO A 126 -1.62 5.22 16.64
N PRO A 127 -1.19 4.29 15.77
CA PRO A 127 0.10 3.62 15.93
C PRO A 127 1.25 4.62 15.82
N SER A 128 2.26 4.44 16.67
CA SER A 128 3.51 5.19 16.56
C SER A 128 4.28 4.82 15.29
N THR A 129 5.19 5.68 14.83
CA THR A 129 6.06 5.38 13.67
C THR A 129 6.83 4.07 13.84
N GLY A 130 7.28 3.74 15.06
CA GLY A 130 7.97 2.47 15.34
C GLY A 130 7.06 1.26 15.16
N GLN A 131 5.78 1.36 15.55
CA GLN A 131 4.80 0.30 15.35
C GLN A 131 4.46 0.14 13.87
N ILE A 132 4.25 1.24 13.15
CA ILE A 132 4.00 1.21 11.71
C ILE A 132 5.15 0.50 10.98
N ASN A 133 6.39 0.87 11.27
CA ASN A 133 7.56 0.24 10.65
C ASN A 133 7.65 -1.24 11.00
N ALA A 134 7.42 -1.61 12.28
CA ALA A 134 7.42 -3.02 12.68
C ALA A 134 6.34 -3.83 11.96
N THR A 135 5.12 -3.29 11.81
CA THR A 135 4.05 -3.94 11.03
C THR A 135 4.45 -4.11 9.57
N LEU A 136 5.05 -3.10 8.93
CA LEU A 136 5.52 -3.18 7.55
C LEU A 136 6.66 -4.19 7.38
N ASP A 137 7.60 -4.26 8.34
CA ASP A 137 8.68 -5.24 8.36
C ASP A 137 8.14 -6.67 8.51
N GLU A 138 7.11 -6.86 9.35
CA GLU A 138 6.42 -8.14 9.50
C GLU A 138 5.71 -8.56 8.20
N LEU A 139 5.04 -7.63 7.51
CA LEU A 139 4.43 -7.88 6.20
C LEU A 139 5.48 -8.27 5.14
N ASP A 140 6.63 -7.60 5.15
CA ASP A 140 7.74 -7.89 4.25
C ASP A 140 8.31 -9.29 4.49
N ALA A 141 8.30 -9.77 5.73
CA ALA A 141 8.81 -11.09 6.12
C ALA A 141 7.86 -12.26 5.84
N LEU A 142 6.59 -12.00 5.47
CA LEU A 142 5.63 -13.06 5.18
C LEU A 142 6.07 -13.94 3.99
N SER A 143 5.78 -15.23 4.04
CA SER A 143 5.93 -16.07 2.85
C SER A 143 4.80 -15.82 1.84
N ASP A 144 4.99 -16.25 0.60
CA ASP A 144 3.92 -16.18 -0.41
C ASP A 144 2.70 -17.02 -0.01
N GLY A 145 2.90 -18.08 0.79
CA GLY A 145 1.82 -18.89 1.35
C GLY A 145 1.04 -18.13 2.43
N ASP A 146 1.74 -17.47 3.35
CA ASP A 146 1.09 -16.67 4.41
C ASP A 146 0.30 -15.49 3.83
N LEU A 147 0.75 -14.93 2.70
CA LEU A 147 0.06 -13.85 2.02
C LEU A 147 -1.33 -14.27 1.49
N LEU A 148 -1.54 -15.57 1.24
CA LEU A 148 -2.83 -16.11 0.83
C LEU A 148 -3.78 -16.34 2.02
N ASP A 149 -3.27 -16.29 3.25
CA ASP A 149 -4.03 -16.49 4.47
C ASP A 149 -4.36 -15.14 5.13
N PHE A 150 -5.64 -14.74 5.05
CA PHE A 150 -6.11 -13.51 5.67
C PHE A 150 -6.02 -13.52 7.21
N THR A 151 -5.96 -14.70 7.84
CA THR A 151 -5.73 -14.78 9.28
C THR A 151 -4.28 -14.50 9.66
N ALA A 152 -3.32 -14.84 8.79
CA ALA A 152 -1.92 -14.48 8.95
C ALA A 152 -1.71 -12.98 8.76
N LEU A 153 -2.35 -12.37 7.76
CA LEU A 153 -2.34 -10.90 7.58
C LEU A 153 -2.97 -10.18 8.77
N ALA A 154 -4.12 -10.65 9.24
CA ALA A 154 -4.82 -10.08 10.40
C ALA A 154 -3.95 -10.10 11.66
N LYS A 155 -3.18 -11.17 11.86
CA LYS A 155 -2.23 -11.29 12.97
C LYS A 155 -1.21 -10.16 13.00
N VAL A 156 -0.64 -9.80 11.84
CA VAL A 156 0.37 -8.74 11.70
C VAL A 156 -0.21 -7.37 12.11
N PHE A 157 -1.50 -7.16 11.89
CA PHE A 157 -2.22 -5.96 12.31
C PHE A 157 -2.67 -5.99 13.79
N GLY A 158 -2.42 -7.10 14.50
CA GLY A 158 -2.79 -7.29 15.91
C GLY A 158 -4.20 -7.86 16.13
N TYR A 159 -4.85 -8.39 15.09
CA TYR A 159 -6.18 -8.99 15.20
C TYR A 159 -6.13 -10.50 15.50
N PRO A 160 -7.22 -11.08 16.03
CA PRO A 160 -7.32 -12.52 16.23
C PRO A 160 -7.20 -13.30 14.91
N THR A 161 -6.56 -14.46 14.96
CA THR A 161 -6.35 -15.34 13.79
C THR A 161 -7.52 -16.28 13.52
N THR A 162 -8.74 -15.90 13.90
CA THR A 162 -9.93 -16.71 13.69
C THR A 162 -10.63 -16.30 12.39
N THR A 163 -11.26 -17.24 11.70
CA THR A 163 -12.14 -16.94 10.55
C THR A 163 -13.27 -16.01 10.97
N GLU A 164 -13.77 -16.23 12.18
CA GLU A 164 -14.52 -15.34 13.07
C GLU A 164 -14.28 -13.85 12.88
N ALA A 165 -13.02 -13.49 13.09
CA ALA A 165 -12.58 -12.12 13.13
C ALA A 165 -12.61 -11.45 11.75
N GLN A 166 -12.60 -12.22 10.66
CA GLN A 166 -12.59 -11.64 9.30
C GLN A 166 -13.90 -10.91 8.98
N ASP A 167 -15.00 -11.35 9.57
CA ASP A 167 -16.31 -10.76 9.36
C ASP A 167 -16.62 -9.68 10.42
N SER A 168 -15.64 -9.33 11.28
CA SER A 168 -15.78 -8.26 12.25
C SER A 168 -15.79 -6.89 11.56
N THR A 169 -16.68 -6.02 12.02
CA THR A 169 -16.76 -4.64 11.55
C THR A 169 -15.64 -3.80 12.12
N LEU A 170 -15.06 -2.94 11.28
CA LEU A 170 -13.98 -2.03 11.63
C LEU A 170 -14.36 -0.60 11.29
N SER A 171 -13.87 0.36 12.06
CA SER A 171 -13.98 1.78 11.75
C SER A 171 -12.59 2.33 11.44
N PRO A 172 -12.36 2.90 10.24
CA PRO A 172 -11.08 3.53 9.90
C PRO A 172 -10.86 4.79 10.74
N ARG A 173 -9.59 5.10 11.03
CA ARG A 173 -9.22 6.36 11.68
C ARG A 173 -9.39 7.57 10.76
N GLY A 174 -9.12 7.41 9.46
CA GLY A 174 -9.36 8.41 8.41
C GLY A 174 -8.11 8.91 7.70
N TYR A 175 -6.91 8.37 7.97
CA TYR A 175 -5.67 8.80 7.31
C TYR A 175 -5.71 8.59 5.79
N ARG A 176 -6.24 7.46 5.30
CA ARG A 176 -6.40 7.18 3.86
C ARG A 176 -7.30 8.19 3.18
N ALA A 177 -8.49 8.44 3.74
CA ALA A 177 -9.43 9.42 3.21
C ALA A 177 -8.82 10.83 3.19
N MET A 178 -8.15 11.23 4.27
CA MET A 178 -7.50 12.54 4.38
C MET A 178 -6.34 12.69 3.37
N ALA A 179 -5.58 11.62 3.09
CA ALA A 179 -4.54 11.64 2.06
C ALA A 179 -5.09 11.83 0.65
N GLY A 180 -6.36 11.51 0.41
CA GLY A 180 -7.07 11.79 -0.85
C GLY A 180 -7.37 13.28 -1.07
N ILE A 181 -7.26 14.12 -0.05
CA ILE A 181 -7.54 15.55 -0.14
C ILE A 181 -6.31 16.27 -0.74
N PRO A 182 -6.42 16.90 -1.93
CA PRO A 182 -5.27 17.48 -2.62
C PRO A 182 -4.56 18.53 -1.77
N ARG A 183 -3.22 18.51 -1.76
CA ARG A 183 -2.37 19.50 -1.05
C ARG A 183 -2.51 19.51 0.48
N LEU A 184 -3.29 18.61 1.09
CA LEU A 184 -3.35 18.49 2.53
C LEU A 184 -2.02 17.94 3.06
N GLN A 185 -1.41 18.66 3.99
CA GLN A 185 -0.18 18.23 4.64
C GLN A 185 -0.48 17.15 5.69
N PHE A 186 0.39 16.15 5.79
CA PHE A 186 0.25 15.06 6.75
C PHE A 186 0.10 15.56 8.20
N ALA A 187 0.82 16.62 8.60
CA ALA A 187 0.72 17.18 9.95
C ALA A 187 -0.71 17.66 10.29
N HIS A 188 -1.42 18.29 9.34
CA HIS A 188 -2.81 18.69 9.56
C HIS A 188 -3.75 17.48 9.59
N ALA A 189 -3.52 16.49 8.71
CA ALA A 189 -4.29 15.26 8.73
C ALA A 189 -4.14 14.51 10.06
N ASP A 190 -2.91 14.40 10.59
CA ASP A 190 -2.62 13.73 11.85
C ASP A 190 -3.29 14.42 13.04
N LEU A 191 -3.24 15.75 13.12
CA LEU A 191 -3.95 16.51 14.17
C LEU A 191 -5.46 16.25 14.16
N LEU A 192 -6.07 16.28 12.97
CA LEU A 192 -7.51 16.07 12.82
C LEU A 192 -7.90 14.62 13.11
N VAL A 193 -7.19 13.62 12.56
CA VAL A 193 -7.48 12.21 12.84
C VAL A 193 -7.34 11.91 14.33
N ARG A 194 -6.34 12.47 15.00
CA ARG A 194 -6.19 12.32 16.47
C ARG A 194 -7.32 12.99 17.25
N ALA A 195 -7.81 14.15 16.80
CA ALA A 195 -8.87 14.89 17.49
C ALA A 195 -10.25 14.21 17.36
N PHE A 196 -10.56 13.63 16.19
CA PHE A 196 -11.87 13.05 15.89
C PHE A 196 -11.94 11.52 16.03
N GLY A 197 -10.78 10.84 16.03
CA GLY A 197 -10.63 9.41 16.32
C GLY A 197 -11.03 8.46 15.19
N THR A 198 -12.10 8.75 14.45
CA THR A 198 -12.60 7.93 13.34
C THR A 198 -12.95 8.77 12.11
N LEU A 199 -12.99 8.13 10.94
CA LEU A 199 -13.44 8.77 9.70
C LEU A 199 -14.87 9.28 9.82
N GLN A 200 -15.76 8.51 10.45
CA GLN A 200 -17.15 8.95 10.66
C GLN A 200 -17.23 10.18 11.56
N GLY A 201 -16.36 10.28 12.58
CA GLY A 201 -16.20 11.49 13.37
C GLY A 201 -15.75 12.70 12.54
N LEU A 202 -14.80 12.49 11.63
CA LEU A 202 -14.34 13.53 10.69
C LEU A 202 -15.43 13.97 9.71
N LEU A 203 -16.19 13.03 9.16
CA LEU A 203 -17.29 13.30 8.21
C LEU A 203 -18.44 14.07 8.86
N ALA A 204 -18.73 13.78 10.13
CA ALA A 204 -19.76 14.46 10.91
C ALA A 204 -19.34 15.87 11.37
N ALA A 205 -18.04 16.17 11.42
CA ALA A 205 -17.51 17.44 11.90
C ALA A 205 -17.88 18.61 10.98
N SER A 206 -18.26 19.75 11.57
CA SER A 206 -18.41 21.00 10.82
C SER A 206 -17.04 21.67 10.59
N ALA A 207 -16.98 22.63 9.66
CA ALA A 207 -15.75 23.42 9.48
C ALA A 207 -15.38 24.22 10.75
N GLY A 208 -16.36 24.56 11.60
CA GLY A 208 -16.10 25.19 12.90
C GLY A 208 -15.42 24.23 13.88
N ASP A 209 -15.88 22.98 13.93
CA ASP A 209 -15.30 21.94 14.78
C ASP A 209 -13.85 21.63 14.34
N LEU A 210 -13.61 21.50 13.03
CA LEU A 210 -12.27 21.29 12.49
C LEU A 210 -11.32 22.45 12.82
N GLN A 211 -11.81 23.70 12.78
CA GLN A 211 -11.03 24.89 13.14
C GLN A 211 -10.71 24.96 14.65
N SER A 212 -11.50 24.30 15.50
CA SER A 212 -11.26 24.30 16.95
C SER A 212 -10.04 23.48 17.36
N VAL A 213 -9.51 22.64 16.45
CA VAL A 213 -8.30 21.86 16.68
C VAL A 213 -7.06 22.75 16.59
N ASP A 214 -6.25 22.75 17.65
CA ASP A 214 -5.02 23.52 17.72
C ASP A 214 -4.11 23.22 16.51
N GLY A 215 -3.68 24.29 15.82
CA GLY A 215 -2.88 24.19 14.59
C GLY A 215 -3.68 24.15 13.29
N ILE A 216 -5.02 24.09 13.35
CA ILE A 216 -5.89 24.11 12.16
C ILE A 216 -6.51 25.49 11.96
N GLY A 217 -6.00 26.21 10.96
CA GLY A 217 -6.56 27.51 10.56
C GLY A 217 -7.89 27.41 9.81
N ALA A 218 -8.68 28.49 9.81
CA ALA A 218 -10.00 28.56 9.16
C ALA A 218 -9.98 28.22 7.65
N MET A 219 -8.87 28.48 6.96
CA MET A 219 -8.70 28.12 5.55
C MET A 219 -8.60 26.60 5.38
N TRP A 220 -7.76 25.93 6.20
CA TRP A 220 -7.59 24.48 6.17
C TRP A 220 -8.83 23.74 6.63
N ALA A 221 -9.52 24.23 7.66
CA ALA A 221 -10.76 23.64 8.13
C ALA A 221 -11.83 23.59 7.03
N ARG A 222 -12.02 24.69 6.28
CA ARG A 222 -12.93 24.72 5.13
C ARG A 222 -12.48 23.81 3.99
N HIS A 223 -11.17 23.81 3.69
CA HIS A 223 -10.61 22.97 2.64
C HIS A 223 -10.77 21.47 2.94
N VAL A 224 -10.51 21.05 4.18
CA VAL A 224 -10.71 19.67 4.63
C VAL A 224 -12.20 19.31 4.60
N ARG A 225 -13.07 20.18 5.10
CA ARG A 225 -14.51 19.90 5.09
C ARG A 225 -15.02 19.70 3.67
N GLU A 226 -14.61 20.56 2.74
CA GLU A 226 -14.97 20.44 1.33
C GLU A 226 -14.43 19.13 0.72
N GLY A 227 -13.16 18.80 0.97
CA GLY A 227 -12.57 17.54 0.50
C GLY A 227 -13.31 16.30 1.01
N LEU A 228 -13.69 16.27 2.29
CA LEU A 228 -14.47 15.20 2.88
C LEU A 228 -15.89 15.10 2.28
N SER A 229 -16.55 16.22 1.98
CA SER A 229 -17.84 16.22 1.26
C SER A 229 -17.68 15.60 -0.13
N GLN A 230 -16.68 16.03 -0.90
CA GLN A 230 -16.47 15.54 -2.27
C GLN A 230 -16.16 14.05 -2.30
N LEU A 231 -15.37 13.56 -1.35
CA LEU A 231 -15.11 12.12 -1.20
C LEU A 231 -16.42 11.36 -0.97
N ALA A 232 -17.26 11.80 -0.05
CA ALA A 232 -18.55 11.17 0.22
C ALA A 232 -19.50 11.21 -0.99
N GLU A 233 -19.60 12.35 -1.67
CA GLU A 233 -20.44 12.51 -2.87
C GLU A 233 -19.99 11.62 -4.04
N SER A 234 -18.67 11.49 -4.24
CA SER A 234 -18.10 10.65 -5.30
C SER A 234 -18.42 9.17 -5.10
N THR A 235 -18.36 8.68 -3.86
CA THR A 235 -18.71 7.29 -3.53
C THR A 235 -20.19 6.96 -3.75
N ILE A 236 -21.08 7.95 -3.64
CA ILE A 236 -22.52 7.80 -3.89
C ILE A 236 -22.81 7.86 -5.40
N SER A 237 -22.04 8.63 -6.15
CA SER A 237 -22.26 8.82 -7.60
C SER A 237 -21.72 7.66 -8.45
N ASP A 238 -20.74 6.91 -7.94
CA ASP A 238 -20.21 5.67 -8.57
C ASP A 238 -21.12 4.43 -8.35
N GLN A 239 -22.40 4.64 -7.99
CA GLN A 239 -23.42 3.60 -7.80
C GLN A 239 -24.14 3.20 -9.09
#